data_AF-A0A7C6Y2K6-F1
#
_entry.id   AF-A0A7C6Y2K6-F1
#
_cell.length_a   1.000
_cell.length_b   1.000
_cell.length_c   1.000
_cell.angle_alpha   90.00
_cell.angle_beta   90.00
_cell.angle_gamma   90.00
#
_symmetry.space_group_name_H-M   'P 1'
#
loop_
_entity.id
_entity.type
_entity.pdbx_description
1 polymer ?
#
loop_
_entity_poly.entity_id
_entity_poly.type
_entity_poly.pdbx_seq_one_letter_code
_entity_poly.pdbx_strand_id
1 'polypeptide(L)'
;MNIKTGDTVVVIAGGDQFAIDKKGVKTRKTGRVLKIDRASQRVIVEGVNMVKKHQRPTSANDKGGIVEIPAPIHVSNVAILDPKTGLPTRVGYRVEDGVKVRYAKRSGQTLDKVTKEARQKAQKTEKVEKTSTAKADKPAKVTKTTKEAKPAKAVKAQNVAKNTTVQKKGASGK
;
A
#
# COMPACT_ATOMS: atom_id res chain seq x y z
N MET A 1 -8.30 5.24 -2.94
CA MET A 1 -8.56 4.49 -4.19
C MET A 1 -7.99 3.08 -4.04
N ASN A 2 -8.81 2.06 -4.28
CA ASN A 2 -8.53 0.69 -3.79
C ASN A 2 -8.22 -0.31 -4.93
N ILE A 3 -8.01 0.20 -6.15
CA ILE A 3 -7.74 -0.58 -7.36
C ILE A 3 -6.27 -0.39 -7.74
N LYS A 4 -5.61 -1.46 -8.19
CA LYS A 4 -4.23 -1.47 -8.68
C LYS A 4 -4.20 -1.89 -10.16
N THR A 5 -3.12 -1.53 -10.85
CA THR A 5 -2.89 -1.94 -12.23
C THR A 5 -2.84 -3.46 -12.31
N GLY A 6 -3.51 -4.02 -13.30
CA GLY A 6 -3.60 -5.46 -13.50
C GLY A 6 -4.69 -6.17 -12.70
N ASP A 7 -5.44 -5.46 -11.84
CA ASP A 7 -6.68 -6.00 -11.25
C ASP A 7 -7.74 -6.22 -12.34
N THR A 8 -8.57 -7.25 -12.19
CA THR A 8 -9.77 -7.47 -13.01
C THR A 8 -10.96 -6.78 -12.36
N VAL A 9 -11.63 -5.93 -13.13
CA VAL A 9 -12.74 -5.11 -12.65
C VAL A 9 -14.00 -5.33 -13.48
N VAL A 10 -15.13 -4.97 -12.89
CA VAL A 10 -16.45 -4.98 -13.52
C VAL A 10 -17.06 -3.58 -13.43
N VAL A 11 -17.74 -3.16 -14.50
CA VAL A 11 -18.42 -1.87 -14.54
C VAL A 11 -19.74 -1.97 -13.75
N ILE A 12 -19.93 -1.05 -12.81
CA ILE A 12 -21.11 -0.98 -11.94
C ILE A 12 -22.15 -0.01 -12.47
N ALA A 13 -21.70 1.09 -13.07
CA ALA A 13 -22.55 2.19 -13.50
C ALA A 13 -21.96 2.88 -14.73
N GLY A 14 -22.84 3.51 -15.52
CA GLY A 14 -22.50 4.21 -16.76
C GLY A 14 -23.08 3.55 -18.00
N GLY A 15 -22.94 4.22 -19.15
CA GLY A 15 -23.50 3.73 -20.41
C GLY A 15 -22.91 2.41 -20.88
N ASP A 16 -21.65 2.13 -20.52
CA ASP A 16 -20.93 0.93 -20.93
C ASP A 16 -20.97 -0.20 -19.88
N GLN A 17 -22.01 -0.22 -19.05
CA GLN A 17 -22.15 -1.21 -17.98
C GLN A 17 -22.40 -2.62 -18.50
N PHE A 18 -23.18 -2.75 -19.58
CA PHE A 18 -23.67 -4.04 -20.06
C PHE A 18 -23.11 -4.36 -21.45
N ALA A 19 -22.72 -5.62 -21.63
CA ALA A 19 -22.57 -6.24 -22.94
C ALA A 19 -23.83 -7.05 -23.24
N ILE A 20 -24.23 -7.07 -24.51
CA ILE A 20 -25.31 -7.93 -24.99
C ILE A 20 -24.65 -9.12 -25.66
N ASP A 21 -24.87 -10.30 -25.10
CA ASP A 21 -24.39 -11.54 -25.71
C ASP A 21 -25.22 -11.88 -26.96
N LYS A 22 -24.73 -12.80 -27.81
CA LYS A 22 -25.43 -13.25 -29.03
C LYS A 22 -26.87 -13.73 -28.79
N LYS A 23 -27.18 -14.11 -27.54
CA LYS A 23 -28.50 -14.57 -27.08
C LYS A 23 -29.40 -13.46 -26.54
N GLY A 24 -28.97 -12.19 -26.62
CA GLY A 24 -29.73 -11.03 -26.12
C GLY A 24 -29.65 -10.82 -24.59
N VAL A 25 -28.89 -11.64 -23.86
CA VAL A 25 -28.76 -11.52 -22.41
C VAL A 25 -27.77 -10.40 -22.07
N LYS A 26 -28.17 -9.53 -21.13
CA LYS A 26 -27.32 -8.44 -20.62
C LYS A 26 -26.37 -8.97 -19.56
N THR A 27 -25.08 -9.01 -19.87
CA THR A 27 -24.01 -9.34 -18.92
C THR A 27 -23.23 -8.07 -18.58
N ARG A 28 -22.67 -7.99 -17.37
CA ARG A 28 -21.85 -6.82 -17.02
C ARG A 28 -20.50 -6.89 -17.73
N LYS A 29 -20.05 -5.76 -18.28
CA LYS A 29 -18.71 -5.67 -18.87
C LYS A 29 -17.63 -5.81 -17.79
N THR A 30 -16.70 -6.70 -18.05
CA THR A 30 -15.51 -6.94 -17.25
C THR A 30 -14.27 -6.63 -18.07
N GLY A 31 -13.18 -6.25 -17.41
CA GLY A 31 -11.92 -5.94 -18.09
C GLY A 31 -10.76 -5.79 -17.12
N ARG A 32 -9.54 -5.84 -17.66
CA ARG A 32 -8.31 -5.65 -16.89
C ARG A 32 -7.96 -4.17 -16.83
N VAL A 33 -7.47 -3.71 -15.68
CA VAL A 33 -6.99 -2.33 -15.52
C VAL A 33 -5.61 -2.18 -16.16
N LEU A 34 -5.51 -1.35 -17.20
CA LEU A 34 -4.27 -1.08 -17.94
C LEU A 34 -3.46 0.03 -17.28
N LYS A 35 -4.13 1.14 -16.94
CA LYS A 35 -3.50 2.31 -16.34
C LYS A 35 -4.43 2.95 -15.33
N ILE A 36 -3.82 3.60 -14.36
CA ILE A 36 -4.50 4.30 -13.29
C ILE A 36 -3.99 5.73 -13.24
N ASP A 37 -4.90 6.69 -13.26
CA ASP A 37 -4.64 8.08 -12.95
C ASP A 37 -5.18 8.39 -11.54
N ARG A 38 -4.24 8.51 -10.59
CA ARG A 38 -4.59 8.77 -9.18
C ARG A 38 -5.00 10.22 -8.94
N ALA A 39 -4.51 11.17 -9.74
CA ALA A 39 -4.81 12.58 -9.58
C ALA A 39 -6.26 12.85 -9.98
N SER A 40 -6.68 12.31 -11.13
CA SER A 40 -8.04 12.49 -11.63
C SER A 40 -9.03 11.42 -11.15
N GLN A 41 -8.60 10.48 -10.30
CA GLN A 41 -9.39 9.32 -9.84
C GLN A 41 -10.02 8.50 -10.98
N ARG A 42 -9.27 8.32 -12.07
CA ARG A 42 -9.73 7.60 -13.26
C ARG A 42 -8.89 6.36 -13.52
N VAL A 43 -9.51 5.38 -14.16
CA VAL A 43 -8.86 4.13 -14.56
C VAL A 43 -9.15 3.85 -16.03
N ILE A 44 -8.16 3.32 -16.74
CA ILE A 44 -8.32 2.84 -18.12
C ILE A 44 -8.45 1.32 -18.04
N VAL A 45 -9.59 0.83 -18.50
CA VAL A 45 -9.95 -0.59 -18.46
C VAL A 45 -10.03 -1.10 -19.90
N GLU A 46 -9.46 -2.27 -20.14
CA GLU A 46 -9.49 -2.93 -21.44
C GLU A 46 -10.93 -3.24 -21.89
N GLY A 47 -11.28 -2.88 -23.13
CA GLY A 47 -12.58 -3.18 -23.74
C GLY A 47 -13.77 -2.37 -23.19
N VAL A 48 -13.51 -1.41 -22.28
CA VAL A 48 -14.53 -0.55 -21.67
C VAL A 48 -14.31 0.89 -22.10
N ASN A 49 -15.42 1.59 -22.37
CA ASN A 49 -15.46 2.99 -22.77
C ASN A 49 -14.57 3.24 -24.01
N MET A 50 -14.75 2.44 -25.05
CA MET A 50 -13.96 2.53 -26.28
C MET A 50 -14.33 3.79 -27.07
N VAL A 51 -13.32 4.58 -27.46
CA VAL A 51 -13.49 5.77 -28.30
C VAL A 51 -12.83 5.55 -29.65
N LYS A 52 -13.54 5.94 -30.72
CA LYS A 52 -13.02 5.95 -32.09
C LYS A 52 -12.18 7.20 -32.28
N LYS A 53 -10.88 7.03 -32.48
CA LYS A 53 -9.93 8.12 -32.72
C LYS A 53 -9.41 8.04 -34.15
N HIS A 54 -9.59 9.11 -34.91
CA HIS A 54 -8.93 9.25 -36.20
C HIS A 54 -7.45 9.53 -35.96
N GLN A 55 -6.60 8.63 -36.44
CA GLN A 55 -5.15 8.73 -36.30
C GLN A 55 -4.52 8.94 -37.68
N ARG A 56 -3.72 10.00 -37.79
CA ARG A 56 -2.88 10.22 -38.97
C ARG A 56 -1.87 9.07 -39.12
N PRO A 57 -1.46 8.73 -40.34
CA PRO A 57 -0.37 7.80 -40.57
C PRO A 57 0.87 8.14 -39.73
N THR A 58 1.51 7.12 -39.16
CA THR A 58 2.75 7.23 -38.38
C THR A 58 3.66 6.09 -38.81
N SER A 59 4.96 6.14 -38.54
CA SER A 59 5.91 5.07 -38.94
C SER A 59 5.58 3.68 -38.38
N ALA A 60 4.78 3.60 -37.30
CA ALA A 60 4.29 2.33 -36.76
C ALA A 60 2.97 1.88 -37.40
N ASN A 61 2.28 2.76 -38.11
CA ASN A 61 0.99 2.50 -38.76
C ASN A 61 0.84 3.39 -40.01
N ASP A 62 1.35 2.91 -41.14
CA ASP A 62 1.48 3.67 -42.41
C ASP A 62 0.15 3.94 -43.10
N LYS A 63 -0.88 3.10 -42.86
CA LYS A 63 -2.20 3.27 -43.48
C LYS A 63 -3.04 4.36 -42.80
N GLY A 64 -2.69 4.75 -41.57
CA GLY A 64 -3.55 5.56 -40.73
C GLY A 64 -4.93 4.92 -40.53
N GLY A 65 -5.90 5.70 -40.05
CA GLY A 65 -7.30 5.27 -40.01
C GLY A 65 -7.99 5.50 -38.67
N ILE A 66 -9.11 4.81 -38.48
CA ILE A 66 -9.89 4.87 -37.25
C ILE A 66 -9.38 3.79 -36.30
N VAL A 67 -8.79 4.20 -35.18
CA VAL A 67 -8.32 3.30 -34.11
C VAL A 67 -9.27 3.39 -32.93
N GLU A 68 -9.62 2.23 -32.36
CA GLU A 68 -10.40 2.17 -31.13
C GLU A 68 -9.47 2.10 -29.92
N ILE A 69 -9.59 3.07 -29.01
CA ILE A 69 -8.74 3.18 -27.83
C ILE A 69 -9.64 3.21 -26.59
N PRO A 70 -9.30 2.49 -25.50
CA PRO A 70 -10.06 2.59 -24.25
C PRO A 70 -9.88 3.97 -23.61
N ALA A 71 -10.99 4.59 -23.22
CA ALA A 71 -11.01 5.89 -22.55
C ALA A 71 -11.18 5.75 -21.03
N PRO A 72 -10.68 6.71 -20.24
CA PRO A 72 -10.69 6.62 -18.79
C PRO A 72 -12.10 6.72 -18.19
N ILE A 73 -12.43 5.80 -17.29
CA ILE A 73 -13.66 5.77 -16.48
C ILE A 73 -13.36 6.16 -15.03
N HIS A 74 -14.32 6.78 -14.34
CA HIS A 74 -14.17 7.16 -12.93
C HIS A 74 -14.15 5.92 -12.02
N VAL A 75 -13.32 5.95 -10.98
CA VAL A 75 -13.11 4.81 -10.08
C VAL A 75 -14.37 4.38 -9.31
N SER A 76 -15.34 5.26 -9.12
CA SER A 76 -16.63 4.93 -8.49
C SER A 76 -17.47 3.96 -9.32
N ASN A 77 -17.26 3.94 -10.64
CA ASN A 77 -18.07 3.19 -11.58
C ASN A 77 -17.54 1.78 -11.81
N VAL A 78 -16.48 1.38 -11.11
CA VAL A 78 -15.84 0.07 -11.23
C VAL A 78 -15.73 -0.62 -9.88
N ALA A 79 -15.97 -1.94 -9.87
CA ALA A 79 -15.74 -2.82 -8.72
C ALA A 79 -14.68 -3.86 -9.07
N ILE A 80 -13.98 -4.37 -8.07
CA ILE A 80 -13.11 -5.52 -8.26
C ILE A 80 -13.98 -6.77 -8.47
N LEU A 81 -13.62 -7.56 -9.48
CA LEU A 81 -14.20 -8.86 -9.69
C LEU A 81 -13.57 -9.86 -8.71
N ASP A 82 -14.41 -10.57 -7.97
CA ASP A 82 -13.93 -11.60 -7.06
C ASP A 82 -13.44 -12.82 -7.83
N PRO A 83 -12.17 -13.25 -7.66
CA PRO A 83 -11.63 -14.40 -8.37
C PRO A 83 -12.36 -15.71 -8.07
N LYS A 84 -13.02 -15.84 -6.91
CA LYS A 84 -13.76 -17.06 -6.55
C LYS A 84 -15.19 -17.06 -7.05
N THR A 85 -15.90 -15.95 -6.85
CA THR A 85 -17.35 -15.90 -7.11
C THR A 85 -17.70 -15.29 -8.46
N GLY A 86 -16.78 -14.60 -9.13
CA GLY A 86 -17.06 -13.91 -10.40
C GLY A 86 -18.03 -12.75 -10.26
N LEU A 87 -18.24 -12.24 -9.05
CA LEU A 87 -19.20 -11.18 -8.75
C LEU A 87 -18.48 -9.90 -8.31
N PRO A 88 -19.11 -8.72 -8.47
CA PRO A 88 -18.56 -7.46 -7.97
C PRO A 88 -18.40 -7.50 -6.45
N THR A 89 -17.24 -7.09 -5.94
CA THR A 89 -16.95 -7.06 -4.51
C THR A 89 -16.28 -5.79 -4.04
N ARG A 90 -16.47 -5.52 -2.74
CA ARG A 90 -15.76 -4.46 -2.02
C ARG A 90 -14.44 -4.99 -1.48
N VAL A 91 -13.44 -4.11 -1.43
CA VAL A 91 -12.11 -4.41 -0.90
C VAL A 91 -12.05 -4.19 0.61
N GLY A 92 -11.51 -5.15 1.34
CA GLY A 92 -11.07 -5.01 2.73
C GLY A 92 -9.55 -5.08 2.84
N TYR A 93 -9.02 -4.76 4.02
CA TYR A 93 -7.60 -4.88 4.34
C TYR A 93 -7.42 -5.76 5.57
N ARG A 94 -6.49 -6.70 5.53
CA ARG A 94 -6.08 -7.52 6.68
C ARG A 94 -4.56 -7.65 6.69
N VAL A 95 -4.00 -8.03 7.83
CA VAL A 95 -2.57 -8.31 7.95
C VAL A 95 -2.38 -9.82 7.88
N GLU A 96 -1.59 -10.28 6.91
CA GLU A 96 -1.14 -11.67 6.79
C GLU A 96 0.39 -11.66 6.85
N ASP A 97 0.98 -12.45 7.75
CA ASP A 97 2.44 -12.60 7.87
C ASP A 97 3.19 -11.25 7.98
N GLY A 98 2.64 -10.30 8.76
CA GLY A 98 3.21 -8.95 8.93
C GLY A 98 2.98 -8.00 7.74
N VAL A 99 2.35 -8.45 6.65
CA VAL A 99 2.10 -7.66 5.45
C VAL A 99 0.62 -7.29 5.35
N LYS A 100 0.33 -6.00 5.15
CA LYS A 100 -1.03 -5.53 4.88
C LYS A 100 -1.45 -5.92 3.46
N VAL A 101 -2.42 -6.82 3.35
CA VAL A 101 -2.96 -7.33 2.09
C VAL A 101 -4.40 -6.89 1.86
N ARG A 102 -4.76 -6.70 0.58
CA ARG A 102 -6.14 -6.51 0.15
C ARG A 102 -6.85 -7.85 0.03
N TYR A 103 -8.10 -7.92 0.51
CA TYR A 103 -8.95 -9.10 0.34
C TYR A 103 -10.35 -8.71 -0.17
N ALA A 104 -11.00 -9.63 -0.89
CA ALA A 104 -12.39 -9.49 -1.31
C ALA A 104 -13.32 -9.75 -0.12
N LYS A 105 -14.16 -8.78 0.26
CA LYS A 105 -15.06 -8.93 1.42
C LYS A 105 -16.08 -10.06 1.29
N ARG A 106 -16.41 -10.48 0.06
CA ARG A 106 -17.44 -11.49 -0.20
C ARG A 106 -16.92 -12.91 -0.04
N SER A 107 -15.75 -13.22 -0.62
CA SER A 107 -15.13 -14.55 -0.56
C SER A 107 -14.05 -14.70 0.50
N GLY A 108 -13.54 -13.58 1.03
CA GLY A 108 -12.37 -13.58 1.92
C GLY A 108 -11.04 -13.84 1.19
N GLN A 109 -11.03 -13.90 -0.15
CA GLN A 109 -9.83 -14.23 -0.93
C GLN A 109 -8.89 -13.04 -1.05
N THR A 110 -7.59 -13.28 -0.93
CA THR A 110 -6.54 -12.29 -1.09
C THR A 110 -6.42 -11.86 -2.55
N LEU A 111 -6.42 -10.55 -2.80
CA LEU A 111 -6.38 -9.94 -4.15
C LEU A 111 -4.96 -9.58 -4.59
N ASP A 112 -4.06 -9.35 -3.64
CA ASP A 112 -2.69 -8.97 -3.94
C ASP A 112 -1.84 -10.20 -4.28
N LYS A 113 -1.18 -10.18 -5.44
CA LYS A 113 -0.13 -11.16 -5.77
C LYS A 113 1.11 -10.83 -4.96
N VAL A 114 1.21 -11.33 -3.74
CA VAL A 114 2.44 -11.21 -2.95
C VAL A 114 3.49 -12.10 -3.63
N THR A 115 4.41 -11.50 -4.37
CA THR A 115 5.54 -12.24 -4.94
C THR A 115 6.35 -12.85 -3.80
N LYS A 116 6.88 -14.06 -4.03
CA LYS A 116 7.66 -14.80 -3.02
C LYS A 116 8.81 -13.95 -2.43
N GLU A 117 9.34 -13.04 -3.23
CA GLU A 117 10.39 -12.07 -2.89
C GLU A 117 9.97 -11.05 -1.81
N ALA A 118 8.71 -10.61 -1.81
CA ALA A 118 8.20 -9.66 -0.80
C ALA A 118 8.02 -10.33 0.57
N ARG A 119 7.58 -11.60 0.59
CA ARG A 119 7.51 -12.41 1.83
C ARG A 119 8.89 -12.68 2.42
N GLN A 120 9.89 -12.93 1.57
CA GLN A 120 11.28 -13.16 2.01
C GLN A 120 11.93 -11.91 2.61
N LYS A 121 11.63 -10.70 2.11
CA LYS A 121 12.12 -9.45 2.70
C LYS A 121 11.56 -9.22 4.11
N ALA A 122 10.28 -9.48 4.34
CA ALA A 122 9.64 -9.32 5.64
C ALA A 122 10.18 -10.31 6.70
N GLN A 123 10.39 -11.58 6.32
CA GLN A 123 10.98 -12.59 7.22
C GLN A 123 12.46 -12.30 7.55
N LYS A 124 13.18 -11.62 6.65
CA LYS A 124 14.57 -11.22 6.88
C LYS A 124 14.68 -10.08 7.90
N THR A 125 13.76 -9.11 7.88
CA THR A 125 13.71 -8.02 8.87
C THR A 125 13.37 -8.51 10.28
N GLU A 126 12.40 -9.42 10.43
CA GLU A 126 12.09 -10.01 11.74
C GLU A 126 13.24 -10.86 12.31
N LYS A 127 14.07 -11.48 11.45
CA LYS A 127 15.23 -12.27 11.86
C LYS A 127 16.42 -11.39 12.27
N VAL A 128 16.55 -10.18 11.73
CA VAL A 128 17.59 -9.20 12.10
C VAL A 128 17.29 -8.57 13.47
N GLU A 129 16.03 -8.25 13.78
CA GLU A 129 15.67 -7.75 15.12
C GLU A 129 15.91 -8.82 16.20
N LYS A 130 15.54 -10.08 15.96
CA LYS A 130 15.75 -11.18 16.93
C LYS A 130 17.22 -11.57 17.15
N THR A 131 18.13 -11.21 16.24
CA THR A 131 19.58 -11.50 16.39
C THR A 131 20.35 -10.36 17.04
N SER A 132 19.80 -9.14 17.06
CA SER A 132 20.39 -7.97 17.71
C SER A 132 20.22 -7.96 19.24
N THR A 133 19.20 -8.62 19.78
CA THR A 133 18.92 -8.73 21.23
C THR A 133 19.59 -9.93 21.90
N ALA A 134 20.16 -10.87 21.14
CA ALA A 134 20.81 -12.08 21.67
C ALA A 134 22.35 -11.95 21.83
N LYS A 135 22.92 -10.76 21.59
CA LYS A 135 24.38 -10.54 21.63
C LYS A 135 24.79 -9.49 22.66
N ALA A 136 24.19 -9.54 23.85
CA ALA A 136 24.68 -8.86 25.04
C ALA A 136 24.28 -9.68 26.27
N ASP A 137 25.07 -10.73 26.55
CA ASP A 137 25.47 -11.15 27.91
C ASP A 137 26.03 -12.58 27.84
N LYS A 138 27.36 -12.66 27.79
CA LYS A 138 28.11 -13.88 28.10
C LYS A 138 28.58 -13.71 29.54
N PRO A 139 28.12 -14.51 30.52
CA PRO A 139 28.53 -14.30 31.91
C PRO A 139 30.01 -14.63 32.06
N ALA A 140 30.79 -13.62 32.45
CA ALA A 140 32.19 -13.77 32.81
C ALA A 140 32.32 -14.65 34.05
N LYS A 141 32.97 -15.80 33.89
CA LYS A 141 33.40 -16.68 34.99
C LYS A 141 34.63 -16.05 35.63
N VAL A 142 34.49 -15.42 36.79
CA VAL A 142 35.62 -15.07 37.67
C VAL A 142 35.35 -15.59 39.08
N THR A 143 36.41 -16.18 39.61
CA THR A 143 36.55 -17.07 40.75
C THR A 143 36.27 -16.43 42.11
N LYS A 144 35.75 -17.24 43.04
CA LYS A 144 35.64 -16.95 44.47
C LYS A 144 37.04 -16.83 45.09
N THR A 145 37.30 -15.71 45.78
CA THR A 145 38.25 -15.63 46.89
C THR A 145 37.74 -14.66 47.96
N THR A 146 37.87 -15.13 49.19
CA THR A 146 37.33 -14.62 50.46
C THR A 146 38.22 -13.52 51.04
N LYS A 147 37.65 -12.44 51.61
CA LYS A 147 37.96 -11.91 52.97
C LYS A 147 37.25 -10.58 53.27
N GLU A 148 36.54 -10.60 54.41
CA GLU A 148 36.39 -9.57 55.47
C GLU A 148 36.67 -8.08 55.14
N ALA A 149 35.69 -7.19 55.43
CA ALA A 149 35.69 -6.34 56.65
C ALA A 149 34.80 -5.06 56.51
N LYS A 150 33.87 -4.93 57.47
CA LYS A 150 33.19 -3.78 58.12
C LYS A 150 32.73 -2.49 57.37
N PRO A 151 31.61 -1.86 57.83
CA PRO A 151 30.94 -0.73 57.17
C PRO A 151 31.27 0.64 57.78
N ALA A 152 31.20 1.73 57.01
CA ALA A 152 31.12 3.08 57.57
C ALA A 152 30.54 4.16 56.63
N LYS A 153 29.45 4.76 57.12
CA LYS A 153 29.12 6.21 57.22
C LYS A 153 28.77 7.05 55.97
N ALA A 154 27.57 7.60 56.10
CA ALA A 154 26.96 8.80 55.49
C ALA A 154 27.82 10.08 55.49
N VAL A 155 27.58 10.97 54.51
CA VAL A 155 27.44 12.47 54.57
C VAL A 155 26.87 12.90 53.18
N LYS A 156 25.66 13.46 52.98
CA LYS A 156 25.03 14.77 53.28
C LYS A 156 25.42 15.95 52.34
N ALA A 157 24.38 16.68 51.91
CA ALA A 157 24.30 18.10 51.51
C ALA A 157 24.73 18.49 50.08
N GLN A 158 23.78 18.92 49.23
CA GLN A 158 23.39 20.33 48.93
C GLN A 158 24.42 21.10 48.07
N ASN A 159 23.99 21.59 46.90
CA ASN A 159 23.82 23.04 46.76
C ASN A 159 23.07 23.47 45.49
N VAL A 160 22.17 24.41 45.74
CA VAL A 160 21.39 25.23 44.82
C VAL A 160 22.28 26.41 44.39
N ALA A 161 22.30 26.75 43.10
CA ALA A 161 22.70 28.08 42.68
C ALA A 161 21.82 28.54 41.51
N LYS A 162 20.92 29.47 41.85
CA LYS A 162 20.20 30.33 40.92
C LYS A 162 21.21 31.26 40.25
N ASN A 163 21.03 31.57 38.97
CA ASN A 163 21.25 32.95 38.55
C ASN A 163 20.18 33.41 37.55
N THR A 164 19.66 34.57 37.88
CA THR A 164 18.56 35.32 37.29
C THR A 164 19.12 36.44 36.42
N THR A 165 18.23 37.02 35.59
CA THR A 165 18.28 38.41 35.05
C THR A 165 19.16 38.61 33.80
N VAL A 166 18.84 39.39 32.75
CA VAL A 166 17.89 40.50 32.49
C VAL A 166 17.55 40.51 30.98
N GLN A 167 16.26 40.74 30.67
CA GLN A 167 15.63 41.66 29.67
C GLN A 167 16.55 42.40 28.65
N LYS A 168 16.15 42.88 27.47
CA LYS A 168 14.88 43.47 26.97
C LYS A 168 15.09 43.95 25.52
N LYS A 169 13.99 44.03 24.76
CA LYS A 169 13.61 45.07 23.75
C LYS A 169 14.22 45.11 22.33
N GLY A 170 13.29 45.31 21.37
CA GLY A 170 13.48 45.91 20.04
C GLY A 170 12.82 45.06 18.94
N ALA A 171 11.51 45.11 18.69
CA ALA A 171 10.70 46.15 18.03
C ALA A 171 10.98 46.37 16.52
N SER A 172 9.91 46.12 15.74
CA SER A 172 9.50 46.73 14.45
C SER A 172 10.29 46.50 13.16
N GLY A 173 9.56 46.16 12.08
CA GLY A 173 9.97 46.52 10.72
C GLY A 173 9.32 45.74 9.57
N LYS A 174 8.15 46.22 9.13
CA LYS A 174 7.48 46.06 7.81
C LYS A 174 7.17 44.67 7.24
#